data_AF-A0A7W5C470-F1
#
_entry.id   AF-A0A7W5C470-F1
#
_cell.length_a   1.000
_cell.length_b   1.000
_cell.length_c   1.000
_cell.angle_alpha   90.00
_cell.angle_beta   90.00
_cell.angle_gamma   90.00
#
_symmetry.space_group_name_H-M   'P 1'
#
loop_
_entity.id
_entity.type
_entity.pdbx_description
1 polymer ?
#
loop_
_entity_poly.entity_id
_entity_poly.type
_entity_poly.pdbx_seq_one_letter_code
_entity_poly.pdbx_strand_id
1 'polypeptide(L)'
;MMNIHWRLAELWLLQQSRTLNEQEQSEMNSCLKLNAKYAQRLAEQYNFGYMANMTGDEAWLLDISGEIDKMERFYESKRPAFFERQQ
;
A
#
# COMPACT_ATOMS: atom_id res chain seq x y z
N MET A 1 0.70 -5.64 -5.31
CA MET A 1 -0.28 -5.83 -4.21
C MET A 1 0.47 -6.09 -2.92
N MET A 2 0.50 -5.09 -2.01
CA MET A 2 1.22 -5.13 -0.73
C MET A 2 0.65 -6.16 0.25
N ASN A 3 1.48 -6.73 1.13
CA ASN A 3 1.04 -7.67 2.18
C ASN A 3 -0.07 -7.11 3.07
N ILE A 4 -0.02 -5.80 3.36
CA ILE A 4 -1.07 -5.12 4.13
C ILE A 4 -2.42 -5.17 3.43
N HIS A 5 -2.47 -5.13 2.09
CA HIS A 5 -3.72 -5.19 1.35
C HIS A 5 -4.27 -6.61 1.33
N TRP A 6 -3.41 -7.64 1.28
CA TRP A 6 -3.83 -9.03 1.44
C TRP A 6 -4.46 -9.27 2.81
N ARG A 7 -3.79 -8.84 3.89
CA ARG A 7 -4.33 -8.99 5.25
C ARG A 7 -5.61 -8.16 5.44
N LEU A 8 -5.66 -6.95 4.90
CA LEU A 8 -6.85 -6.10 4.93
C LEU A 8 -8.04 -6.78 4.22
N ALA A 9 -7.81 -7.38 3.04
CA ALA A 9 -8.85 -8.10 2.30
C ALA A 9 -9.33 -9.35 3.05
N GLU A 10 -8.41 -10.11 3.65
CA GLU A 10 -8.74 -11.27 4.47
C GLU A 10 -9.62 -10.89 5.67
N LEU A 11 -9.22 -9.88 6.44
CA LEU A 11 -9.99 -9.37 7.58
C LEU A 11 -11.34 -8.82 7.14
N TRP A 12 -11.40 -8.13 6.00
CA TRP A 12 -12.65 -7.65 5.41
C TRP A 12 -13.61 -8.80 5.09
N LEU A 13 -13.12 -9.90 4.52
CA LEU A 13 -13.94 -11.08 4.22
C LEU A 13 -14.37 -11.80 5.49
N LEU A 14 -13.48 -11.95 6.48
CA LEU A 14 -13.81 -12.54 7.77
C LEU A 14 -14.95 -11.77 8.44
N GLN A 15 -14.88 -10.43 8.48
CA GLN A 15 -15.93 -9.63 9.11
C GLN A 15 -17.30 -9.72 8.43
N GLN A 16 -17.38 -10.13 7.16
CA GLN A 16 -18.67 -10.37 6.48
C GLN A 16 -19.37 -11.62 7.01
N SER A 17 -18.62 -12.58 7.55
CA SER A 17 -19.12 -13.87 8.01
C SER A 17 -19.32 -13.95 9.53
N ARG A 18 -18.53 -13.19 10.29
CA ARG A 18 -18.60 -13.12 11.75
C ARG A 18 -17.99 -11.83 12.27
N THR A 19 -18.28 -11.46 13.51
CA THR A 19 -17.56 -10.37 14.18
C THR A 19 -16.07 -10.70 14.31
N LEU A 20 -15.21 -9.69 14.10
CA LEU A 20 -13.78 -9.80 14.37
C LEU A 20 -13.52 -9.86 15.88
N ASN A 21 -12.56 -10.66 16.30
CA ASN A 21 -12.06 -10.59 17.67
C ASN A 21 -11.17 -9.35 17.86
N GLU A 22 -10.80 -9.06 19.10
CA GLU A 22 -10.01 -7.86 19.44
C GLU A 22 -8.67 -7.79 18.69
N GLN A 23 -7.99 -8.93 18.55
CA GLN A 23 -6.72 -9.02 17.84
C GLN A 23 -6.89 -8.71 16.34
N GLU A 24 -7.89 -9.31 15.71
CA GLU A 24 -8.22 -9.07 14.30
C GLU A 24 -8.65 -7.62 14.05
N GLN A 25 -9.42 -7.03 14.96
CA GLN A 25 -9.81 -5.62 14.88
C GLN A 25 -8.59 -4.69 15.00
N SER A 26 -7.65 -5.01 15.90
CA SER A 26 -6.39 -4.30 16.04
C SER A 26 -5.53 -4.39 14.77
N GLU A 27 -5.48 -5.56 14.15
CA GLU A 27 -4.79 -5.77 12.88
C GLU A 27 -5.46 -5.02 11.72
N MET A 28 -6.80 -5.01 11.66
CA MET A 28 -7.58 -4.26 10.67
C MET A 28 -7.25 -2.77 10.75
N ASN A 29 -7.26 -2.22 11.97
CA ASN A 29 -6.91 -0.82 12.22
C ASN A 29 -5.46 -0.51 11.84
N SER A 30 -4.53 -1.44 12.11
CA SER A 30 -3.12 -1.30 11.73
C SER A 30 -2.94 -1.30 10.21
N CYS A 31 -3.61 -2.21 9.49
CA CYS A 31 -3.61 -2.27 8.04
C CYS A 31 -4.19 -1.00 7.42
N LEU A 32 -5.33 -0.51 7.93
CA LEU A 32 -5.95 0.74 7.49
C LEU A 32 -5.04 1.94 7.70
N LYS A 33 -4.39 2.04 8.86
CA LYS A 33 -3.45 3.14 9.17
C LYS A 33 -2.26 3.16 8.21
N LEU A 34 -1.67 2.00 7.91
CA LEU A 34 -0.57 1.90 6.96
C LEU A 34 -1.04 2.23 5.53
N ASN A 35 -2.20 1.71 5.13
CA ASN A 35 -2.81 2.00 3.84
C ASN A 35 -3.08 3.51 3.65
N ALA A 36 -3.64 4.16 4.67
CA ALA A 36 -3.93 5.60 4.62
C ALA A 36 -2.66 6.44 4.45
N LYS A 37 -1.59 6.11 5.19
CA LYS A 37 -0.30 6.78 5.05
C LYS A 37 0.32 6.59 3.66
N TYR A 38 0.26 5.37 3.14
CA TYR A 38 0.74 5.07 1.79
C TYR A 38 -0.03 5.86 0.75
N ALA A 39 -1.37 5.81 0.79
CA ALA A 39 -2.23 6.51 -0.16
C ALA A 39 -2.03 8.03 -0.11
N GLN A 40 -1.90 8.60 1.09
CA GLN A 40 -1.58 10.01 1.26
C GLN A 40 -0.27 10.38 0.57
N ARG A 41 0.80 9.63 0.87
CA ARG A 41 2.12 9.92 0.32
C ARG A 41 2.16 9.75 -1.21
N LEU A 42 1.44 8.75 -1.73
CA LEU A 42 1.38 8.51 -3.17
C LEU A 42 0.62 9.63 -3.88
N ALA A 43 -0.48 10.10 -3.31
CA ALA A 43 -1.23 11.25 -3.83
C ALA A 43 -0.37 12.53 -3.85
N GLU A 44 0.45 12.76 -2.82
CA GLU A 44 1.42 13.87 -2.83
C GLU A 44 2.40 13.75 -4.00
N GLN A 45 2.96 12.56 -4.25
CA GLN A 45 3.87 12.34 -5.38
C GLN A 45 3.18 12.59 -6.73
N TYR A 46 1.94 12.14 -6.91
CA TYR A 46 1.20 12.45 -8.14
C TYR A 46 0.93 13.93 -8.34
N ASN A 47 0.63 14.66 -7.26
CA ASN A 47 0.49 16.11 -7.34
C ASN A 47 1.81 16.78 -7.74
N PHE A 48 2.95 16.34 -7.19
CA PHE A 48 4.26 16.82 -7.63
C PHE A 48 4.56 16.45 -9.08
N GLY A 49 4.22 15.23 -9.51
CA GLY A 49 4.39 14.78 -10.90
C GLY A 49 3.62 15.62 -11.89
N TYR A 50 2.38 15.97 -11.52
CA TYR A 50 1.57 16.90 -12.30
C TYR A 50 2.24 18.28 -12.40
N MET A 51 2.70 18.84 -11.29
CA MET A 51 3.38 20.15 -11.30
C MET A 51 4.67 20.14 -12.13
N ALA A 52 5.52 19.12 -11.96
CA ALA A 52 6.75 18.95 -12.73
C ALA A 52 6.49 18.88 -14.24
N ASN A 53 5.46 18.13 -14.63
CA ASN A 53 5.02 18.05 -16.02
C ASN A 53 4.54 19.40 -16.55
N MET A 54 3.72 20.11 -15.78
CA MET A 54 3.20 21.44 -16.15
C MET A 54 4.30 22.50 -16.32
N THR A 55 5.41 22.38 -15.60
CA THR A 55 6.56 23.30 -15.71
C THR A 55 7.62 22.83 -16.70
N GLY A 56 7.48 21.65 -17.31
CA GLY A 56 8.48 21.06 -18.20
C GLY A 56 9.78 20.65 -17.48
N ASP A 57 9.73 20.41 -16.17
CA ASP A 57 10.89 20.01 -15.38
C ASP A 57 11.06 18.48 -15.41
N GLU A 58 11.77 18.00 -16.42
CA GLU A 58 11.99 16.57 -16.64
C GLU A 58 12.85 15.92 -15.54
N ALA A 59 13.78 16.67 -14.95
CA ALA A 59 14.62 16.16 -13.87
C ALA A 59 13.79 15.91 -12.61
N TRP A 60 12.94 16.87 -12.24
CA TRP A 60 12.02 16.70 -11.12
C TRP A 60 11.03 15.55 -11.36
N LEU A 61 10.51 15.42 -12.58
CA LEU A 61 9.62 14.30 -12.94
C LEU A 61 10.29 12.94 -12.79
N LEU A 62 11.57 12.81 -13.17
CA LEU A 62 12.36 11.60 -12.97
C LEU A 62 12.56 11.29 -11.48
N ASP A 63 12.85 12.30 -10.66
CA ASP A 63 12.99 12.15 -9.21
C ASP A 63 11.69 11.64 -8.56
N ILE A 64 10.54 12.22 -8.94
CA ILE A 64 9.21 11.80 -8.46
C ILE A 64 8.92 10.35 -8.86
N SER A 65 9.21 9.96 -10.10
CA SER A 65 9.07 8.57 -10.54
C SER A 65 9.93 7.63 -9.68
N GLY A 66 11.17 8.03 -9.37
CA GLY A 66 12.05 7.26 -8.51
C GLY A 66 11.55 7.13 -7.07
N GLU A 67 10.89 8.16 -6.53
CA GLU A 67 10.26 8.09 -5.21
C GLU A 67 9.05 7.16 -5.20
N ILE A 68 8.21 7.19 -6.24
CA ILE A 68 7.08 6.25 -6.39
C ILE A 68 7.61 4.81 -6.46
N ASP A 69 8.64 4.55 -7.28
CA ASP A 69 9.26 3.22 -7.37
C ASP A 69 9.80 2.72 -6.02
N LYS A 70 10.45 3.59 -5.24
CA LYS A 70 10.93 3.25 -3.88
C LYS A 70 9.77 2.90 -2.96
N MET A 71 8.69 3.68 -3.01
CA MET A 71 7.50 3.43 -2.22
C MET A 71 6.88 2.07 -2.56
N GLU A 72 6.80 1.70 -3.84
CA GLU A 72 6.25 0.42 -4.27
C GLU A 72 7.16 -0.76 -3.85
N ARG A 73 8.49 -0.61 -4.03
CA ARG A 73 9.48 -1.65 -3.67
C ARG A 73 9.57 -1.94 -2.18
N PHE A 74 9.38 -0.94 -1.31
CA PHE A 74 9.44 -1.14 0.15
C PHE A 74 8.43 -2.19 0.64
N TYR A 75 7.41 -2.50 -0.14
CA TYR A 75 6.35 -3.44 0.20
C TYR A 75 6.28 -4.69 -0.69
N GLU A 76 7.29 -4.91 -1.56
CA GLU A 76 7.46 -6.12 -2.38
C GLU A 76 7.94 -7.35 -1.57
N SER A 77 7.98 -7.26 -0.23
CA SER A 77 8.32 -8.39 0.63
C SER A 77 7.34 -9.55 0.41
N LYS A 78 7.84 -10.64 -0.20
CA LYS A 78 7.33 -12.02 -0.33
C LYS A 78 5.84 -12.26 -0.08
N ARG A 79 5.21 -12.93 -1.06
CA ARG A 79 3.86 -13.51 -0.96
C ARG A 79 3.67 -14.12 0.44
N PRO A 80 2.61 -13.79 1.17
CA PRO A 80 2.39 -14.35 2.50
C PRO A 80 2.50 -15.88 2.46
N ALA A 81 3.20 -16.49 3.42
CA ALA A 81 3.51 -17.93 3.43
C ALA A 81 2.29 -18.86 3.29
N PHE A 82 1.08 -18.37 3.55
CA PHE A 82 -0.15 -19.11 3.29
C PHE A 82 -0.40 -19.41 1.80
N PHE A 83 0.14 -18.61 0.89
CA PHE A 83 0.12 -18.84 -0.56
C PHE A 83 1.32 -19.68 -1.06
N GLU A 84 2.29 -20.01 -0.20
CA GLU A 84 3.49 -20.77 -0.57
C GLU A 84 3.32 -22.29 -0.42
N ARG A 85 2.15 -22.76 0.05
CA ARG A 85 1.85 -24.21 0.11
C ARG A 85 1.14 -24.69 -1.14
N GLN A 86 1.93 -25.23 -2.08
CA GLN A 86 1.72 -26.50 -2.81
C GLN A 86 2.77 -26.64 -3.92
N GLN A 87 3.86 -27.34 -3.60
CA GLN A 87 4.57 -28.29 -4.47
C GLN A 87 5.47 -29.17 -3.61
#